data_AF-A0A1H1Q6A2-F1
#
_entry.id   AF-A0A1H1Q6A2-F1
#
_cell.length_a   1.000
_cell.length_b   1.000
_cell.length_c   1.000
_cell.angle_alpha   90.00
_cell.angle_beta   90.00
_cell.angle_gamma   90.00
#
_symmetry.space_group_name_H-M   'P 1'
#
loop_
_entity.id
_entity.type
_entity.pdbx_description
1 polymer ?
#
loop_
_entity_poly.entity_id
_entity_poly.type
_entity_poly.pdbx_seq_one_letter_code
_entity_poly.pdbx_strand_id
1 'polypeptide(L)'
;MNLFNHPFWFSLISCALLTAVLPAHAEDTNSQDAPDSCIEVVVNGQRAMPLDCYTQMMAPKPHTGHPTHNPAFDSADVAKRQPNAIGQFSQSALRIRMGSNLGQSAQPARPPR
;
A
#
# COMPACT_ATOMS: atom_id res chain seq x y z
N MET A 1 9.67 75.93 -1.43
CA MET A 1 10.96 75.27 -1.69
C MET A 1 10.92 73.86 -1.12
N ASN A 2 11.31 72.90 -1.95
CA ASN A 2 11.73 71.52 -1.64
C ASN A 2 10.60 70.58 -1.15
N LEU A 3 10.12 69.64 -1.97
CA LEU A 3 10.74 68.38 -2.43
C LEU A 3 10.94 67.35 -1.29
N PHE A 4 10.61 66.11 -1.64
CA PHE A 4 10.94 64.81 -1.02
C PHE A 4 9.88 64.21 -0.07
N ASN A 5 9.13 63.18 -0.49
CA ASN A 5 9.53 61.78 -0.78
C ASN A 5 9.27 60.90 0.46
N HIS A 6 8.34 59.93 0.32
CA HIS A 6 8.16 58.69 1.11
C HIS A 6 6.67 58.31 1.32
N PRO A 7 5.97 57.82 0.28
CA PRO A 7 4.95 56.79 0.58
C PRO A 7 5.16 55.49 -0.21
N PHE A 8 5.87 55.51 -1.33
CA PHE A 8 6.08 54.31 -2.16
C PHE A 8 6.96 53.26 -1.49
N TRP A 9 7.90 53.65 -0.63
CA TRP A 9 8.78 52.70 0.05
C TRP A 9 8.06 51.94 1.19
N PHE A 10 7.08 52.57 1.85
CA PHE A 10 6.26 51.92 2.87
C PHE A 10 5.33 50.86 2.28
N SER A 11 4.86 51.05 1.04
CA SER A 11 3.96 50.09 0.38
C SER A 11 4.63 48.75 0.04
N LEU A 12 5.93 48.74 -0.26
CA LEU A 12 6.66 47.50 -0.57
C LEU A 12 6.96 46.67 0.70
N ILE A 13 7.15 47.31 1.85
CA ILE A 13 7.37 46.61 3.12
C ILE A 13 6.08 45.91 3.59
N SER A 14 4.91 46.51 3.37
CA SER A 14 3.63 45.91 3.73
C SER A 14 3.27 44.68 2.89
N CYS A 15 3.72 44.60 1.63
CA CYS A 15 3.44 43.45 0.77
C CYS A 15 4.34 42.24 1.08
N ALA A 16 5.53 42.47 1.63
CA ALA A 16 6.45 41.41 2.08
C ALA A 16 6.02 40.78 3.43
N LEU A 17 5.28 41.52 4.26
CA LEU A 17 4.75 41.01 5.53
C LEU A 17 3.50 40.12 5.36
N LEU A 18 2.79 40.19 4.22
CA LEU A 18 1.55 39.44 4.01
C LEU A 18 1.75 38.03 3.43
N THR A 19 2.95 37.68 2.95
CA THR A 19 3.26 36.34 2.40
C THR A 19 3.69 35.32 3.46
N ALA A 20 3.71 35.68 4.75
CA ALA A 20 4.22 34.84 5.83
C ALA A 20 3.16 33.99 6.56
N VAL A 21 1.89 33.97 6.09
CA VAL A 21 0.85 33.12 6.69
C VAL A 21 0.38 32.08 5.69
N LEU A 22 1.23 31.08 5.45
CA LEU A 22 0.76 29.75 5.08
C LEU A 22 0.49 28.99 6.40
N PRO A 23 -0.68 28.38 6.61
CA PRO A 23 -0.80 27.35 7.62
C PRO A 23 -0.08 26.10 7.09
N ALA A 24 1.16 25.90 7.54
CA ALA A 24 1.85 24.63 7.38
C ALA A 24 1.13 23.58 8.23
N HIS A 25 0.19 22.84 7.65
CA HIS A 25 -0.24 21.57 8.21
C HIS A 25 0.70 20.50 7.70
N ALA A 26 1.75 20.23 8.47
CA ALA A 26 2.55 19.02 8.39
C ALA A 26 3.18 18.81 9.76
N GLU A 27 2.36 18.41 10.74
CA GLU A 27 2.86 17.71 11.91
C GLU A 27 2.75 16.22 11.58
N ASP A 28 3.67 15.74 10.72
CA ASP A 28 4.08 14.36 10.76
C ASP A 28 4.86 14.21 12.06
N THR A 29 4.15 14.03 13.17
CA THR A 29 4.75 13.44 14.36
C THR A 29 5.07 12.00 13.99
N ASN A 30 6.24 11.86 13.38
CA ASN A 30 7.03 10.66 13.39
C ASN A 30 7.19 10.27 14.86
N SER A 31 6.24 9.48 15.35
CA SER A 31 6.36 8.73 16.60
C SER A 31 7.38 7.63 16.35
N GLN A 32 8.62 8.08 16.21
CA GLN A 32 9.84 7.28 16.24
C GLN A 32 10.04 6.83 17.69
N ASP A 33 9.11 6.01 18.16
CA ASP A 33 9.11 5.12 19.33
C ASP A 33 7.68 4.78 19.74
N ALA A 34 6.88 4.27 18.79
CA ALA A 34 5.71 3.44 19.09
C ALA A 34 5.92 1.95 18.72
N PRO A 35 6.87 1.25 19.35
CA PRO A 35 6.71 0.50 20.61
C PRO A 35 5.58 0.98 21.55
N ASP A 36 4.73 0.06 22.02
CA ASP A 36 3.67 0.26 23.04
C ASP A 36 2.62 1.39 22.85
N SER A 37 2.61 2.19 21.78
CA SER A 37 1.64 3.31 21.64
C SER A 37 1.13 3.57 20.22
N CYS A 38 0.33 2.64 19.66
CA CYS A 38 -0.50 2.94 18.49
C CYS A 38 -1.72 3.77 18.88
N ILE A 39 -1.96 4.88 18.17
CA ILE A 39 -2.98 5.89 18.56
C ILE A 39 -4.00 6.07 17.43
N GLU A 40 -5.25 6.23 17.83
CA GLU A 40 -6.42 6.21 16.95
C GLU A 40 -7.23 7.51 17.08
N VAL A 41 -7.68 8.03 15.94
CA VAL A 41 -8.32 9.34 15.84
C VAL A 41 -9.76 9.21 15.33
N VAL A 42 -10.62 10.11 15.80
CA VAL A 42 -12.06 10.11 15.52
C VAL A 42 -12.43 11.31 14.67
N VAL A 43 -13.17 11.08 13.59
CA VAL A 43 -13.72 12.13 12.75
C VAL A 43 -15.20 11.86 12.56
N ASN A 44 -16.06 12.84 12.88
CA ASN A 44 -17.53 12.69 12.84
C ASN A 44 -18.08 11.51 13.67
N GLY A 45 -17.41 11.14 14.77
CA GLY A 45 -17.77 9.97 15.58
C GLY A 45 -17.31 8.63 15.02
N GLN A 46 -16.61 8.59 13.89
CA GLN A 46 -16.05 7.37 13.32
C GLN A 46 -14.53 7.35 13.50
N ARG A 47 -14.04 6.26 14.09
CA ARG A 47 -12.61 6.02 14.27
C ARG A 47 -12.01 5.60 12.95
N ALA A 48 -11.00 6.35 12.54
CA ALA A 48 -10.14 5.91 11.45
C ALA A 48 -9.21 4.83 12.02
N MET A 49 -9.29 3.62 11.47
CA MET A 49 -8.39 2.54 11.83
C MET A 49 -6.95 2.95 11.51
N PRO A 50 -6.00 2.83 12.48
CA PRO A 50 -4.61 3.14 12.23
C PRO A 50 -3.96 1.99 11.47
N LEU A 51 -4.23 1.94 10.17
CA LEU A 51 -3.77 0.87 9.28
C LEU A 51 -2.25 0.75 9.28
N ASP A 52 -1.52 1.85 9.50
CA ASP A 52 -0.05 1.86 9.46
C ASP A 52 0.58 1.22 10.70
N CYS A 53 0.01 1.45 11.88
CA CYS A 53 0.38 0.66 13.05
C CYS A 53 0.11 -0.83 12.79
N TYR A 54 -1.04 -1.14 12.20
CA TYR A 54 -1.43 -2.52 11.95
C TYR A 54 -0.49 -3.21 10.95
N THR A 55 -0.08 -2.53 9.87
CA THR A 55 0.89 -3.09 8.93
C THR A 55 2.26 -3.28 9.58
N GLN A 56 2.68 -2.39 10.48
CA GLN A 56 3.92 -2.51 11.22
C GLN A 56 3.90 -3.66 12.24
N MET A 57 2.75 -3.93 12.87
CA MET A 57 2.55 -5.10 13.72
C MET A 57 2.55 -6.42 12.94
N MET A 58 2.06 -6.40 11.71
CA MET A 58 2.09 -7.55 10.81
C MET A 58 3.44 -7.78 10.14
N ALA A 59 4.37 -6.82 10.26
CA ALA A 59 5.69 -6.97 9.70
C ALA A 59 6.41 -8.16 10.35
N PRO A 60 7.03 -9.05 9.56
CA PRO A 60 7.82 -10.14 10.10
C PRO A 60 8.91 -9.59 11.03
N LYS A 61 9.04 -10.14 12.24
CA LYS A 61 10.12 -9.76 13.15
C LYS A 61 11.46 -9.98 12.43
N PRO A 62 12.37 -8.99 12.39
CA PRO A 62 13.66 -9.18 11.77
C PRO A 62 14.40 -10.29 12.52
N HIS A 63 14.60 -11.43 11.86
CA HIS A 63 15.34 -12.56 12.42
C HIS A 63 16.83 -12.24 12.41
N THR A 64 17.38 -11.90 13.57
CA THR A 64 18.83 -11.75 13.79
C THR A 64 19.46 -13.13 13.98
N GLY A 65 19.56 -13.94 12.93
CA GLY A 65 20.26 -15.24 13.06
C GLY A 65 19.94 -16.30 12.01
N HIS A 66 18.91 -16.11 11.19
CA HIS A 66 18.66 -16.96 10.03
C HIS A 66 18.76 -16.13 8.76
N PRO A 67 19.30 -16.68 7.65
CA PRO A 67 19.23 -15.99 6.36
C PRO A 67 17.76 -15.70 6.08
N THR A 68 17.44 -14.41 5.92
CA THR A 68 16.10 -13.89 5.58
C THR A 68 15.57 -14.46 4.27
N HIS A 69 16.46 -15.02 3.46
CA HIS A 69 16.18 -15.63 2.17
C HIS A 69 16.57 -17.12 2.19
N ASN A 70 15.56 -17.98 2.26
CA ASN A 70 15.73 -19.39 1.88
C ASN A 70 15.49 -19.49 0.36
N PRO A 71 16.48 -19.87 -0.46
CA PRO A 71 16.28 -20.01 -1.90
C PRO A 71 15.22 -21.06 -2.26
N ALA A 72 14.90 -22.00 -1.38
CA ALA A 72 13.80 -22.94 -1.58
C ALA A 72 12.39 -22.29 -1.51
N PHE A 73 12.29 -21.11 -0.91
CA PHE A 73 11.05 -20.31 -0.82
C PHE A 73 11.06 -19.09 -1.75
N ASP A 74 12.00 -19.01 -2.70
CA ASP A 74 11.94 -18.00 -3.73
C ASP A 74 10.70 -18.25 -4.61
N SER A 75 9.69 -17.40 -4.43
CA SER A 75 8.42 -17.51 -5.14
C SER A 75 8.59 -17.32 -6.65
N ALA A 76 9.67 -16.66 -7.07
CA ALA A 76 10.01 -16.51 -8.48
C ALA A 76 10.33 -17.85 -9.16
N ASP A 77 10.95 -18.78 -8.44
CA ASP A 77 11.27 -20.10 -8.99
C ASP A 77 10.07 -21.03 -9.04
N VAL A 78 9.09 -20.88 -8.14
CA VAL A 78 7.81 -21.61 -8.21
C VAL A 78 7.02 -21.20 -9.46
N ALA A 79 7.02 -19.92 -9.81
CA ALA A 79 6.33 -19.41 -11.00
C ALA A 79 6.91 -19.94 -12.33
N LYS A 80 8.19 -20.32 -12.35
CA LYS A 80 8.85 -20.92 -13.52
C LYS A 80 8.53 -22.41 -13.70
N ARG A 81 8.02 -23.08 -12.65
CA ARG A 81 7.68 -24.51 -12.72
C ARG A 81 6.46 -24.71 -13.60
N GLN A 82 6.45 -25.82 -14.33
CA GLN A 82 5.29 -26.18 -15.13
C GLN A 82 4.08 -26.43 -14.22
N PRO A 83 2.86 -26.00 -14.60
CA PRO A 83 1.69 -26.09 -13.71
C PRO A 83 1.35 -27.52 -13.27
N ASN A 84 1.60 -28.51 -14.12
CA ASN A 84 1.46 -29.94 -13.81
C ASN A 84 2.41 -30.42 -12.70
N ALA A 85 3.59 -29.81 -12.54
CA ALA A 85 4.57 -30.18 -11.52
C ALA A 85 4.24 -29.62 -10.13
N ILE A 86 3.44 -28.55 -10.06
CA ILE A 86 3.05 -27.86 -8.82
C ILE A 86 1.58 -28.10 -8.45
N GLY A 87 0.91 -29.05 -9.11
CA GLY A 87 -0.49 -29.38 -8.86
C GLY A 87 -1.47 -28.28 -9.26
N GLN A 88 -1.03 -27.28 -10.01
CA GLN A 88 -1.88 -26.23 -10.53
C GLN A 88 -2.62 -26.71 -11.79
N PHE A 89 -3.71 -26.01 -12.12
CA PHE A 89 -4.48 -26.28 -13.31
C PHE A 89 -3.61 -26.15 -14.57
N SER A 90 -3.73 -27.13 -15.47
CA SER A 90 -3.14 -27.09 -16.80
C SER A 90 -4.14 -27.67 -17.81
N GLN A 91 -4.29 -27.00 -18.95
CA GLN A 91 -5.14 -27.49 -20.03
C GLN A 91 -4.65 -28.82 -20.61
N SER A 92 -3.33 -29.07 -20.62
CA SER A 92 -2.79 -30.36 -21.05
C SER A 92 -3.13 -31.47 -20.05
N ALA A 93 -3.02 -31.20 -18.75
CA ALA A 93 -3.40 -32.15 -17.71
C ALA A 93 -4.91 -32.47 -17.74
N LEU A 94 -5.74 -31.46 -17.97
CA LEU A 94 -7.19 -31.65 -18.16
C LEU A 94 -7.48 -32.53 -19.38
N ARG A 95 -6.84 -32.26 -20.53
CA ARG A 95 -7.00 -33.07 -21.74
C ARG A 95 -6.58 -34.52 -21.54
N ILE A 96 -5.49 -34.76 -20.81
CA ILE A 96 -5.02 -36.13 -20.49
C ILE A 96 -6.05 -36.85 -19.60
N ARG A 97 -6.58 -36.19 -18.56
CA ARG A 97 -7.55 -36.83 -17.64
C ARG A 97 -8.91 -37.08 -18.27
N MET A 98 -9.38 -36.16 -19.09
CA MET A 98 -10.71 -36.26 -19.70
C MET A 98 -10.70 -37.06 -21.00
N GLY A 99 -9.58 -37.07 -21.72
CA GLY A 99 -9.47 -37.69 -23.04
C GLY A 99 -10.54 -37.17 -23.99
N SER A 100 -11.19 -38.08 -24.71
CA SER A 100 -12.32 -37.78 -25.62
C SER A 100 -13.56 -37.22 -24.91
N ASN A 101 -13.67 -37.39 -23.60
CA ASN A 101 -14.82 -36.91 -22.82
C ASN A 101 -14.72 -35.42 -22.46
N LEU A 102 -13.66 -34.72 -22.89
CA LEU A 102 -13.53 -33.30 -22.60
C LEU A 102 -14.66 -32.51 -23.28
N GLY A 103 -15.53 -31.90 -22.47
CA GLY A 103 -16.71 -31.18 -22.96
C GLY A 103 -17.93 -32.08 -23.20
N GLN A 104 -17.83 -33.38 -22.94
CA GLN A 104 -18.96 -34.31 -22.94
C GLN A 104 -19.27 -34.70 -21.49
N SER A 105 -20.40 -34.22 -20.96
CA SER A 105 -20.93 -34.63 -19.67
C SER A 105 -22.36 -35.09 -19.82
N ALA A 106 -22.75 -36.14 -19.09
CA ALA A 106 -24.13 -36.64 -19.11
C ALA A 106 -25.13 -35.58 -18.60
N GLN A 107 -24.68 -34.73 -17.66
CA GLN A 107 -25.47 -33.64 -17.11
C GLN A 107 -24.83 -32.29 -17.47
N PRO A 108 -25.60 -31.30 -17.96
CA PRO A 108 -25.08 -29.95 -18.17
C PRO A 108 -24.71 -29.33 -16.81
N ALA A 109 -23.49 -28.79 -16.71
CA ALA A 109 -23.04 -28.07 -15.51
C ALA A 109 -23.73 -26.70 -15.34
N ARG A 110 -24.39 -26.20 -16.40
CA ARG A 110 -25.13 -24.94 -16.37
C ARG A 110 -26.60 -25.19 -16.03
N PRO A 111 -27.18 -24.48 -15.04
CA PRO A 111 -28.62 -24.51 -14.81
C PRO A 111 -29.39 -24.02 -16.04
N PRO A 112 -30.64 -24.47 -16.24
CA PRO A 112 -31.54 -23.82 -17.18
C PRO A 112 -31.73 -22.35 -16.79
N ARG A 113 -31.92 -21.50 -17.80
CA ARG A 113 -32.24 -20.09 -17.61
C ARG A 113 -33.72 -19.91 -17.37
#